data_AF-A0A0R3W7T8-F1
#
_entry.id   AF-A0A0R3W7T8-F1
#
_cell.length_a   1.000
_cell.length_b   1.000
_cell.length_c   1.000
_cell.angle_alpha   90.00
_cell.angle_beta   90.00
_cell.angle_gamma   90.00
#
_symmetry.space_group_name_H-M   'P 1'
#
loop_
_entity.id
_entity.type
_entity.pdbx_description
1 polymer ?
#
loop_
_entity_poly.entity_id
_entity_poly.type
_entity_poly.pdbx_seq_one_letter_code
_entity_poly.pdbx_strand_id
1 'polypeptide(L)'
;MNSSLFTSPQLRLIRFSQLAAQNVQFTFLLPASLVRGFISELDSATFEYGNHMWRLRMVRTSLHIGAYLELVVPNRTAESSPSGDFSLWLDFIFTVVNLKHFLDNQTFKEKQVLYNRDNMSHGCGCLIEATVINERNFVNEDGCLLVELELADVAVSLTLPLSLGKENHFESSNFVYGGEVWKVEMTVDRKDRALLNLSFQSSSQTHGYLVSFELLINSGLEVGRRVNLLVHQSGGHIELPENLITQIISSWAESFRRRMIFICLKDIRMYRVSLLTLPKEPPFMQNAEDAGGSPWIVKYSISSDCLYIRLMPQEMEASALQPDSLRVVGWNWCFRDEPLENGGVMQQIYLCQQKSTSQHCYQTGLISSTGVLNKIDSPNDRPQRNMREEEKSECTDSAFPSGSNLKSVSSSESKLGLCF
;
A
#
# COMPACT_ATOMS: atom_id res chain seq x y z
N MET A 1 -2.45 12.39 -43.59
CA MET A 1 -3.50 12.92 -42.70
C MET A 1 -3.16 12.47 -41.30
N ASN A 2 -2.62 13.36 -40.47
CA ASN A 2 -2.28 13.04 -39.08
C ASN A 2 -3.58 13.02 -38.29
N SER A 3 -4.05 11.83 -37.93
CA SER A 3 -5.11 11.67 -36.92
C SER A 3 -4.53 12.13 -35.59
N SER A 4 -4.82 13.37 -35.20
CA SER A 4 -4.69 13.80 -33.82
C SER A 4 -5.52 12.84 -32.96
N LEU A 5 -4.85 12.04 -32.15
CA LEU A 5 -5.48 11.27 -31.08
C LEU A 5 -6.22 12.28 -30.20
N PHE A 6 -7.53 12.40 -30.37
CA PHE A 6 -8.38 13.12 -29.43
C PHE A 6 -8.33 12.32 -28.13
N THR A 7 -7.41 12.69 -27.24
CA THR A 7 -7.43 12.22 -25.86
C THR A 7 -8.75 12.69 -25.28
N SER A 8 -9.62 11.75 -24.92
CA SER A 8 -10.85 12.05 -24.17
C SER A 8 -10.52 12.99 -23.02
N PRO A 9 -11.37 13.97 -22.72
CA PRO A 9 -11.13 14.85 -21.59
C PRO A 9 -10.97 14.00 -20.33
N GLN A 10 -9.97 14.31 -19.51
CA GLN A 10 -9.69 13.63 -18.25
C GLN A 10 -9.76 14.62 -17.09
N LEU A 11 -10.16 14.14 -15.90
CA LEU A 11 -10.04 14.92 -14.67
C LEU A 11 -8.58 15.24 -14.43
N ARG A 12 -8.29 16.52 -14.26
CA ARG A 12 -6.92 17.00 -14.04
C ARG A 12 -6.56 16.87 -12.57
N LEU A 13 -5.55 16.07 -12.26
CA LEU A 13 -4.89 16.08 -10.95
C LEU A 13 -4.07 17.37 -10.83
N ILE A 14 -4.34 18.16 -9.79
CA ILE A 14 -3.65 19.43 -9.51
C ILE A 14 -2.59 19.25 -8.43
N ARG A 15 -2.87 18.42 -7.43
CA ARG A 15 -2.01 18.24 -6.27
C ARG A 15 -2.09 16.82 -5.75
N PHE A 16 -0.94 16.31 -5.31
CA PHE A 16 -0.80 15.12 -4.49
C PHE A 16 -0.10 15.50 -3.19
N SER A 17 -0.52 14.92 -2.07
CA SER A 17 0.07 15.18 -0.75
C SER A 17 0.09 13.91 0.09
N GLN A 18 1.25 13.54 0.61
CA GLN A 18 1.38 12.47 1.60
C GLN A 18 1.14 13.07 2.98
N LEU A 19 0.05 12.68 3.65
CA LEU A 19 -0.33 13.20 4.97
C LEU A 19 0.34 12.41 6.10
N ALA A 20 0.40 11.09 5.95
CA ALA A 20 1.08 10.16 6.87
C ALA A 20 1.57 8.94 6.06
N ALA A 21 2.27 7.98 6.68
CA ALA A 21 2.87 6.84 5.96
C ALA A 21 1.88 6.05 5.07
N GLN A 22 0.60 5.98 5.46
CA GLN A 22 -0.45 5.30 4.69
C GLN A 22 -1.58 6.23 4.22
N ASN A 23 -1.50 7.54 4.52
CA ASN A 23 -2.58 8.47 4.23
C ASN A 23 -2.14 9.45 3.15
N VAL A 24 -2.91 9.52 2.08
CA VAL A 24 -2.62 10.38 0.93
C VAL A 24 -3.84 11.20 0.56
N GLN A 25 -3.59 12.36 -0.04
CA GLN A 25 -4.62 13.24 -0.56
C GLN A 25 -4.32 13.60 -2.01
N PHE A 26 -5.32 13.46 -2.87
CA PHE A 26 -5.31 13.88 -4.26
C PHE A 26 -6.31 15.04 -4.43
N THR A 27 -5.90 16.12 -5.08
CA THR A 27 -6.80 17.24 -5.41
C THR A 27 -6.99 17.30 -6.92
N PHE A 28 -8.24 17.18 -7.36
CA PHE A 28 -8.64 17.23 -8.76
C PHE A 28 -9.40 18.52 -9.09
N LEU A 29 -9.23 19.00 -10.31
CA LEU A 29 -10.01 20.11 -10.87
C LEU A 29 -11.06 19.56 -11.82
N LEU A 30 -12.33 19.75 -11.44
CA LEU A 30 -13.47 19.43 -12.29
C LEU A 30 -13.72 20.59 -13.25
N PRO A 31 -13.75 20.32 -14.58
CA PRO A 31 -13.93 21.37 -15.56
C PRO A 31 -15.37 21.90 -15.55
N ALA A 32 -15.52 23.16 -15.94
CA ALA A 32 -16.82 23.83 -16.07
C ALA A 32 -17.82 23.07 -16.96
N SER A 33 -17.33 22.30 -17.95
CA SER A 33 -18.18 21.47 -18.81
C SER A 33 -18.91 20.37 -18.06
N LEU A 34 -18.27 19.73 -17.07
CA LEU A 34 -18.91 18.76 -16.18
C LEU A 34 -19.82 19.45 -15.17
N VAL A 35 -19.34 20.54 -14.56
CA VAL A 35 -20.09 21.29 -13.56
C VAL A 35 -21.43 21.79 -14.12
N ARG A 36 -21.41 22.34 -15.35
CA ARG A 36 -22.60 22.85 -16.05
C ARG A 36 -23.45 21.75 -16.70
N GLY A 37 -22.98 20.50 -16.72
CA GLY A 37 -23.72 19.37 -17.31
C GLY A 37 -23.66 19.25 -18.82
N PHE A 38 -22.63 19.83 -19.47
CA PHE A 38 -22.37 19.59 -20.90
C PHE A 38 -21.76 18.21 -21.16
N ILE A 39 -21.08 17.64 -20.16
CA ILE A 39 -20.67 16.24 -20.11
C ILE A 39 -21.27 15.61 -18.86
N SER A 40 -21.68 14.35 -18.97
CA SER A 40 -22.33 13.59 -17.90
C SER A 40 -21.35 12.78 -17.06
N GLU A 41 -20.15 12.54 -17.56
CA GLU A 41 -19.14 11.75 -16.87
C GLU A 41 -17.74 12.20 -17.24
N LEU A 42 -16.81 12.02 -16.30
CA LEU A 42 -15.41 12.29 -16.52
C LEU A 42 -14.56 11.42 -15.61
N ASP A 43 -13.54 10.81 -16.18
CA ASP A 43 -12.60 9.92 -15.49
C ASP A 43 -11.26 10.63 -15.28
N SER A 44 -10.57 10.36 -14.18
CA SER A 44 -9.18 10.76 -13.98
C SER A 44 -8.24 9.87 -14.78
N ALA A 45 -7.01 10.34 -14.98
CA ALA A 45 -5.90 9.42 -15.22
C ALA A 45 -5.81 8.42 -14.05
N THR A 46 -5.32 7.22 -14.33
CA THR A 46 -5.10 6.21 -13.30
C THR A 46 -3.95 6.62 -12.39
N PHE A 47 -4.08 6.37 -11.09
CA PHE A 47 -3.05 6.67 -10.10
C PHE A 47 -2.83 5.47 -9.18
N GLU A 48 -1.65 5.36 -8.57
CA GLU A 48 -1.31 4.23 -7.71
C GLU A 48 -1.54 4.57 -6.23
N TYR A 49 -2.12 3.63 -5.48
CA TYR A 49 -2.19 3.67 -4.02
C TYR A 49 -2.30 2.24 -3.48
N GLY A 50 -1.53 1.91 -2.44
CA GLY A 50 -1.53 0.57 -1.84
C GLY A 50 -1.17 -0.56 -2.81
N ASN A 51 -0.23 -0.33 -3.74
CA ASN A 51 0.19 -1.26 -4.80
C ASN A 51 -0.93 -1.65 -5.78
N HIS A 52 -1.96 -0.81 -5.89
CA HIS A 52 -3.09 -0.98 -6.82
C HIS A 52 -3.31 0.30 -7.63
N MET A 53 -3.88 0.12 -8.83
CA MET A 53 -4.24 1.23 -9.71
C MET A 53 -5.68 1.65 -9.46
N TRP A 54 -5.89 2.95 -9.33
CA TRP A 54 -7.17 3.56 -9.02
C TRP A 54 -7.54 4.58 -10.07
N ARG A 55 -8.82 4.89 -10.16
CA ARG A 55 -9.37 5.96 -10.98
C ARG A 55 -10.51 6.62 -10.24
N LEU A 56 -10.54 7.94 -10.27
CA LEU A 56 -11.68 8.72 -9.82
C LEU A 56 -12.62 8.93 -11.01
N ARG A 57 -13.88 8.52 -10.87
CA ARG A 57 -14.96 8.85 -11.81
C ARG A 57 -15.90 9.87 -11.19
N MET A 58 -16.14 10.95 -11.92
CA MET A 58 -17.14 11.95 -11.58
C MET A 58 -18.34 11.81 -12.52
N VAL A 59 -19.55 11.79 -11.96
CA VAL A 59 -20.79 11.63 -12.72
C VAL A 59 -21.71 12.80 -12.45
N ARG A 60 -22.19 13.46 -13.50
CA ARG A 60 -23.13 14.57 -13.43
C ARG A 60 -24.50 14.11 -13.94
N THR A 61 -25.49 14.15 -13.07
CA THR A 61 -26.92 13.96 -13.43
C THR A 61 -27.56 15.31 -13.76
N SER A 62 -28.88 15.45 -13.77
CA SER A 62 -29.52 16.78 -13.82
C SER A 62 -29.45 17.48 -12.45
N LEU A 63 -29.55 16.74 -11.35
CA LEU A 63 -29.68 17.27 -9.99
C LEU A 63 -28.36 17.30 -9.21
N HIS A 64 -27.48 16.33 -9.43
CA HIS A 64 -26.30 16.13 -8.58
C HIS A 64 -25.02 15.94 -9.39
N ILE A 65 -23.89 16.14 -8.72
CA ILE A 65 -22.59 15.58 -9.07
C ILE A 65 -22.29 14.48 -8.07
N GLY A 66 -21.94 13.29 -8.56
CA GLY A 66 -21.45 12.16 -7.80
C GLY A 66 -19.98 11.88 -8.07
N ALA A 67 -19.37 11.12 -7.16
CA ALA A 67 -17.97 10.70 -7.21
C ALA A 67 -17.87 9.21 -6.88
N TYR A 68 -17.05 8.49 -7.64
CA TYR A 68 -16.81 7.06 -7.46
C TYR A 68 -15.31 6.78 -7.56
N LEU A 69 -14.81 6.03 -6.59
CA LEU A 69 -13.45 5.52 -6.58
C LEU A 69 -13.47 4.10 -7.13
N GLU A 70 -12.76 3.90 -8.23
CA GLU A 70 -12.71 2.64 -8.94
C GLU A 70 -11.35 2.00 -8.84
N LEU A 71 -11.33 0.73 -8.50
CA LEU A 71 -10.16 -0.11 -8.61
C LEU A 71 -9.99 -0.53 -10.08
N VAL A 72 -8.84 -0.19 -10.67
CA VAL A 72 -8.51 -0.51 -12.05
C VAL A 72 -7.65 -1.75 -12.07
N VAL A 73 -8.21 -2.86 -12.57
CA VAL A 73 -7.42 -4.06 -12.86
C VAL A 73 -6.83 -3.91 -14.25
N PRO A 74 -5.51 -4.01 -14.43
CA PRO A 74 -4.90 -3.99 -15.74
C PRO A 74 -5.57 -5.03 -16.65
N ASN A 75 -6.09 -4.60 -17.81
CA ASN A 75 -6.68 -5.48 -18.80
C ASN A 75 -5.65 -6.56 -19.17
N ARG A 76 -5.85 -7.78 -18.65
CA ARG A 76 -5.11 -8.94 -19.12
C ARG A 76 -5.87 -9.55 -20.27
N THR A 77 -5.18 -9.67 -21.39
CA THR A 77 -5.51 -10.56 -22.50
C THR A 77 -6.03 -11.89 -21.94
N ALA A 78 -7.20 -12.27 -22.41
CA ALA A 78 -7.97 -13.41 -21.96
C ALA A 78 -7.18 -14.72 -21.96
N GLU A 79 -6.67 -15.16 -20.82
CA GLU A 79 -6.34 -16.57 -20.56
C GLU A 79 -6.71 -16.94 -19.12
N SER A 80 -7.99 -17.27 -18.95
CA SER A 80 -8.54 -18.51 -18.33
C SER A 80 -7.94 -19.09 -17.05
N SER A 81 -7.08 -18.38 -16.31
CA SER A 81 -6.66 -18.81 -14.97
C SER A 81 -7.53 -18.11 -13.93
N PRO A 82 -8.00 -18.79 -12.88
CA PRO A 82 -8.53 -18.12 -11.71
C PRO A 82 -7.38 -17.34 -11.08
N SER A 83 -7.24 -16.08 -11.48
CA SER A 83 -6.44 -15.09 -10.75
C SER A 83 -6.89 -15.16 -9.30
N GLY A 84 -5.95 -15.33 -8.37
CA GLY A 84 -6.25 -15.45 -6.94
C GLY A 84 -7.30 -14.46 -6.49
N ASP A 85 -8.16 -14.88 -5.57
CA ASP A 85 -9.18 -14.01 -5.01
C ASP A 85 -8.49 -12.96 -4.15
N PHE A 86 -8.90 -11.71 -4.28
CA PHE A 86 -8.31 -10.61 -3.52
C PHE A 86 -9.41 -9.89 -2.77
N SER A 87 -9.03 -9.37 -1.62
CA SER A 87 -9.87 -8.49 -0.83
C SER A 87 -9.02 -7.32 -0.37
N LEU A 88 -9.47 -6.13 -0.70
CA LEU A 88 -8.79 -4.89 -0.37
C LEU A 88 -9.76 -4.04 0.45
N TRP A 89 -9.33 -3.61 1.62
CA TRP A 89 -10.07 -2.66 2.45
C TRP A 89 -9.33 -1.33 2.47
N LEU A 90 -10.05 -0.23 2.33
CA LEU A 90 -9.49 1.10 2.58
C LEU A 90 -10.56 2.06 3.11
N ASP A 91 -10.11 3.13 3.72
CA ASP A 91 -10.92 4.29 4.07
C ASP A 91 -10.77 5.34 2.96
N PHE A 92 -11.86 5.97 2.53
CA PHE A 92 -11.79 7.10 1.61
C PHE A 92 -12.75 8.23 1.96
N ILE A 93 -12.36 9.45 1.57
CA ILE A 93 -13.15 10.66 1.76
C ILE A 93 -13.14 11.46 0.45
N PHE A 94 -14.32 11.77 -0.07
CA PHE A 94 -14.49 12.80 -1.09
C PHE A 94 -14.86 14.11 -0.42
N THR A 95 -14.15 15.18 -0.77
CA THR A 95 -14.44 16.54 -0.28
C THR A 95 -14.57 17.50 -1.45
N VAL A 96 -15.73 18.12 -1.60
CA VAL A 96 -15.90 19.27 -2.49
C VAL A 96 -15.50 20.52 -1.72
N VAL A 97 -14.46 21.21 -2.22
CA VAL A 97 -13.85 22.33 -1.51
C VAL A 97 -14.65 23.60 -1.75
N ASN A 98 -15.10 24.21 -0.66
CA ASN A 98 -15.63 25.55 -0.68
C ASN A 98 -14.48 26.56 -0.74
N LEU A 99 -14.53 27.50 -1.68
CA LEU A 99 -13.44 28.45 -1.90
C LEU A 99 -13.39 29.57 -0.85
N LYS A 100 -14.44 29.73 -0.04
CA LYS A 100 -14.54 30.78 0.98
C LYS A 100 -14.24 30.27 2.38
N HIS A 101 -14.81 29.14 2.78
CA HIS A 101 -14.65 28.63 4.14
C HIS A 101 -14.73 27.11 4.22
N PHE A 102 -13.74 26.46 4.86
CA PHE A 102 -13.63 25.00 4.91
C PHE A 102 -14.78 24.30 5.64
N LEU A 103 -15.47 24.98 6.57
CA LEU A 103 -16.66 24.42 7.25
C LEU A 103 -17.84 24.20 6.29
N ASP A 104 -17.86 24.90 5.15
CA ASP A 104 -18.88 24.74 4.13
C ASP A 104 -18.52 23.66 3.10
N ASN A 105 -17.39 22.96 3.28
CA ASN A 105 -17.03 21.82 2.42
C ASN A 105 -18.12 20.75 2.47
N GLN A 106 -18.38 20.13 1.31
CA GLN A 106 -19.26 18.96 1.26
C GLN A 106 -18.42 17.69 1.27
N THR A 107 -18.68 16.81 2.23
CA THR A 107 -17.87 15.61 2.44
C THR A 107 -18.72 14.35 2.37
N PHE A 108 -18.21 13.34 1.66
CA PHE A 108 -18.69 11.97 1.74
C PHE A 108 -17.54 11.09 2.22
N LYS A 109 -17.82 10.21 3.19
CA LYS A 109 -16.80 9.36 3.80
C LYS A 109 -17.30 7.94 3.93
N GLU A 110 -16.45 7.00 3.57
CA GLU A 110 -16.62 5.58 3.89
C GLU A 110 -15.35 5.04 4.55
N LYS A 111 -15.53 4.01 5.38
CA LYS A 111 -14.46 3.34 6.10
C LYS A 111 -14.49 1.84 5.83
N GLN A 112 -13.32 1.23 5.77
CA GLN A 112 -13.13 -0.21 5.61
C GLN A 112 -13.94 -0.76 4.43
N VAL A 113 -13.93 -0.02 3.31
CA VAL A 113 -14.67 -0.38 2.11
C VAL A 113 -13.99 -1.55 1.42
N LEU A 114 -14.73 -2.64 1.26
CA LEU A 114 -14.24 -3.85 0.62
C LEU A 114 -14.31 -3.74 -0.91
N TYR A 115 -13.14 -3.69 -1.53
CA TYR A 115 -12.94 -3.90 -2.95
C TYR A 115 -12.56 -5.35 -3.24
N ASN A 116 -13.27 -5.97 -4.17
CA ASN A 116 -13.01 -7.32 -4.66
C ASN A 116 -13.51 -7.41 -6.11
N ARG A 117 -13.34 -8.57 -6.75
CA ARG A 117 -13.73 -8.76 -8.16
C ARG A 117 -15.18 -8.38 -8.49
N ASP A 118 -16.08 -8.54 -7.52
CA ASP A 118 -17.51 -8.25 -7.69
C ASP A 118 -17.85 -6.78 -7.35
N ASN A 119 -17.05 -6.15 -6.49
CA ASN A 119 -17.23 -4.78 -6.00
C ASN A 119 -15.97 -3.95 -6.26
N MET A 120 -15.87 -3.41 -7.48
CA MET A 120 -14.69 -2.67 -7.95
C MET A 120 -14.86 -1.15 -7.92
N SER A 121 -16.05 -0.65 -7.54
CA SER A 121 -16.41 0.77 -7.60
C SER A 121 -17.29 1.12 -6.42
N HIS A 122 -16.90 2.14 -5.66
CA HIS A 122 -17.64 2.65 -4.51
C HIS A 122 -17.67 4.17 -4.54
N GLY A 123 -18.70 4.76 -3.94
CA GLY A 123 -18.82 6.20 -3.86
C GLY A 123 -20.25 6.68 -3.66
N CYS A 124 -20.49 7.93 -4.05
CA CYS A 124 -21.76 8.61 -3.81
C CYS A 124 -22.29 9.22 -5.11
N GLY A 125 -23.52 8.89 -5.48
CA GLY A 125 -24.21 9.51 -6.62
C GLY A 125 -24.70 10.94 -6.37
N CYS A 126 -24.64 11.39 -5.11
CA CYS A 126 -25.12 12.69 -4.63
C CYS A 126 -24.06 13.33 -3.72
N LEU A 127 -22.87 13.60 -4.26
CA LEU A 127 -21.81 14.26 -3.49
C LEU A 127 -22.13 15.74 -3.26
N ILE A 128 -22.68 16.41 -4.28
CA ILE A 128 -23.15 17.81 -4.17
C ILE A 128 -24.30 18.07 -5.14
N GLU A 129 -25.30 18.83 -4.68
CA GLU A 129 -26.40 19.33 -5.51
C GLU A 129 -25.92 20.42 -6.47
N ALA A 130 -26.35 20.34 -7.73
CA ALA A 130 -25.93 21.27 -8.77
C ALA A 130 -26.40 22.71 -8.54
N THR A 131 -27.51 22.91 -7.84
CA THR A 131 -28.03 24.21 -7.41
C THR A 131 -27.07 24.87 -6.40
N VAL A 132 -26.62 24.10 -5.41
CA VAL A 132 -25.74 24.55 -4.32
C VAL A 132 -24.37 24.98 -4.83
N ILE A 133 -23.87 24.34 -5.89
CA ILE A 133 -22.56 24.63 -6.50
C ILE A 133 -22.43 26.12 -6.85
N ASN A 134 -23.42 26.70 -7.53
CA ASN A 134 -23.37 28.08 -7.99
C ASN A 134 -23.68 29.10 -6.88
N GLU A 135 -24.42 28.69 -5.85
CA GLU A 135 -24.91 29.59 -4.81
C GLU A 135 -23.90 29.78 -3.66
N ARG A 136 -23.00 28.83 -3.44
CA ARG A 136 -22.19 28.76 -2.21
C ARG A 136 -20.68 28.86 -2.38
N ASN A 137 -20.17 29.48 -3.45
CA ASN A 137 -18.72 29.69 -3.66
C ASN A 137 -17.91 28.38 -3.79
N PHE A 138 -18.48 27.34 -4.37
CA PHE A 138 -17.73 26.12 -4.70
C PHE A 138 -16.95 26.24 -6.02
N VAL A 139 -17.37 27.17 -6.89
CA VAL A 139 -16.85 27.32 -8.24
C VAL A 139 -15.94 28.54 -8.32
N ASN A 140 -14.79 28.38 -8.99
CA ASN A 140 -13.89 29.50 -9.25
C ASN A 140 -14.41 30.38 -10.40
N GLU A 141 -13.67 31.45 -10.72
CA GLU A 141 -14.04 32.39 -11.80
C GLU A 141 -14.18 31.70 -13.17
N ASP A 142 -13.42 30.62 -13.41
CA ASP A 142 -13.44 29.85 -14.65
C ASP A 142 -14.61 28.86 -14.75
N GLY A 143 -15.42 28.73 -13.71
CA GLY A 143 -16.49 27.72 -13.67
C GLY A 143 -16.03 26.34 -13.20
N CYS A 144 -14.81 26.19 -12.70
CA CYS A 144 -14.24 24.93 -12.24
C CYS A 144 -14.44 24.69 -10.73
N LEU A 145 -14.53 23.42 -10.36
CA LEU A 145 -14.77 22.94 -8.99
C LEU A 145 -13.56 22.14 -8.49
N LEU A 146 -13.16 22.30 -7.23
CA LEU A 146 -12.11 21.50 -6.61
C LEU A 146 -12.70 20.32 -5.83
N VAL A 147 -12.17 19.12 -6.08
CA VAL A 147 -12.54 17.90 -5.36
C VAL A 147 -11.29 17.25 -4.81
N GLU A 148 -11.29 16.94 -3.52
CA GLU A 148 -10.23 16.21 -2.85
C GLU A 148 -10.67 14.77 -2.58
N LEU A 149 -9.76 13.84 -2.83
CA LEU A 149 -9.86 12.43 -2.48
C LEU A 149 -8.78 12.12 -1.46
N GLU A 150 -9.17 11.76 -0.25
CA GLU A 150 -8.28 11.22 0.77
C GLU A 150 -8.41 9.70 0.79
N LEU A 151 -7.27 8.98 0.82
CA LEU A 151 -7.20 7.52 0.97
C LEU A 151 -6.36 7.18 2.19
N ALA A 152 -6.83 6.25 3.02
CA ALA A 152 -6.18 5.84 4.25
C ALA A 152 -6.40 4.35 4.56
N ASP A 153 -5.60 3.82 5.49
CA ASP A 153 -5.80 2.51 6.13
C ASP A 153 -6.00 1.34 5.15
N VAL A 154 -5.20 1.32 4.08
CA VAL A 154 -5.24 0.24 3.09
C VAL A 154 -4.74 -1.09 3.67
N ALA A 155 -5.57 -2.12 3.57
CA ALA A 155 -5.25 -3.49 3.93
C ALA A 155 -5.58 -4.42 2.76
N VAL A 156 -4.63 -5.26 2.36
CA VAL A 156 -4.80 -6.17 1.22
C VAL A 156 -4.65 -7.61 1.68
N SER A 157 -5.56 -8.48 1.25
CA SER A 157 -5.45 -9.94 1.42
C SER A 157 -5.55 -10.63 0.07
N LEU A 158 -4.65 -11.59 -0.19
CA LEU A 158 -4.66 -12.43 -1.39
C LEU A 158 -4.87 -13.89 -0.98
N THR A 159 -5.95 -14.49 -1.47
CA THR A 159 -6.24 -15.92 -1.30
C THR A 159 -5.86 -16.67 -2.57
N LEU A 160 -4.88 -17.56 -2.44
CA LEU A 160 -4.27 -18.26 -3.55
C LEU A 160 -4.50 -19.78 -3.40
N PRO A 161 -5.17 -20.42 -4.38
CA PRO A 161 -5.17 -21.88 -4.46
C PRO A 161 -3.80 -22.36 -4.96
N LEU A 162 -3.14 -23.19 -4.17
CA LEU A 162 -1.92 -23.90 -4.57
C LEU A 162 -2.30 -25.31 -5.03
N SER A 163 -2.04 -25.61 -6.30
CA SER A 163 -2.31 -26.91 -6.90
C SER A 163 -1.10 -27.83 -6.75
N LEU A 164 -1.34 -29.11 -6.47
CA LEU A 164 -0.27 -30.10 -6.39
C LEU A 164 0.36 -30.34 -7.77
N GLY A 165 1.63 -29.99 -7.89
CA GLY A 165 2.50 -30.29 -9.03
C GLY A 165 3.19 -31.64 -8.89
N LYS A 166 4.51 -31.67 -9.10
CA LYS A 166 5.35 -32.88 -8.97
C LYS A 166 5.89 -33.00 -7.55
N GLU A 167 5.94 -34.21 -7.00
CA GLU A 167 6.73 -34.52 -5.77
C GLU A 167 6.54 -33.55 -4.60
N ASN A 168 5.33 -33.50 -4.01
CA ASN A 168 5.00 -32.67 -2.84
C ASN A 168 5.23 -31.15 -3.02
N HIS A 169 5.34 -30.69 -4.26
CA HIS A 169 5.40 -29.29 -4.62
C HIS A 169 4.00 -28.78 -4.97
N PHE A 170 3.62 -27.66 -4.39
CA PHE A 170 2.37 -26.96 -4.66
C PHE A 170 2.68 -25.59 -5.26
N GLU A 171 1.93 -25.19 -6.27
CA GLU A 171 2.14 -23.93 -6.96
C GLU A 171 0.83 -23.17 -7.18
N SER A 172 0.89 -21.84 -7.04
CA SER A 172 -0.18 -20.95 -7.46
C SER A 172 -0.11 -20.71 -8.96
N SER A 173 -1.23 -20.30 -9.55
CA SER A 173 -1.20 -19.57 -10.82
C SER A 173 -0.45 -18.25 -10.65
N ASN A 174 0.06 -17.70 -11.76
CA ASN A 174 0.67 -16.37 -11.77
C ASN A 174 -0.38 -15.28 -11.46
N PHE A 175 -0.06 -14.29 -10.64
CA PHE A 175 -1.01 -13.27 -10.17
C PHE A 175 -0.42 -11.86 -10.06
N VAL A 176 -1.33 -10.87 -9.83
CA VAL A 176 -1.21 -9.38 -9.74
C VAL A 176 0.20 -8.93 -9.87
N TYR A 177 0.89 -8.24 -8.95
CA TYR A 177 0.53 -7.46 -7.77
C TYR A 177 1.59 -6.33 -7.65
N GLY A 178 1.18 -5.08 -7.46
CA GLY A 178 2.06 -3.91 -7.54
C GLY A 178 2.91 -3.84 -8.82
N GLY A 179 2.29 -4.10 -9.96
CA GLY A 179 2.90 -3.99 -11.29
C GLY A 179 3.73 -5.18 -11.77
N GLU A 180 4.09 -6.11 -10.90
CA GLU A 180 4.93 -7.28 -11.24
C GLU A 180 4.12 -8.58 -11.25
N VAL A 181 4.52 -9.57 -12.05
CA VAL A 181 3.86 -10.90 -12.04
C VAL A 181 4.46 -11.77 -10.95
N TRP A 182 3.64 -12.24 -10.02
CA TRP A 182 4.07 -13.06 -8.88
C TRP A 182 3.63 -14.52 -8.99
N LYS A 183 4.37 -15.39 -8.30
CA LYS A 183 4.04 -16.81 -8.10
C LYS A 183 4.39 -17.23 -6.67
N VAL A 184 3.50 -18.00 -6.04
CA VAL A 184 3.75 -18.65 -4.75
C VAL A 184 3.90 -20.14 -4.94
N GLU A 185 4.90 -20.70 -4.30
CA GLU A 185 5.21 -22.12 -4.32
C GLU A 185 5.39 -22.63 -2.90
N MET A 186 4.97 -23.86 -2.61
CA MET A 186 5.17 -24.50 -1.32
C MET A 186 5.67 -25.92 -1.54
N THR A 187 6.78 -26.28 -0.92
CA THR A 187 7.36 -27.63 -0.99
C THR A 187 7.32 -28.27 0.38
N VAL A 188 6.77 -29.49 0.48
CA VAL A 188 6.70 -30.26 1.73
C VAL A 188 7.57 -31.52 1.61
N ASP A 189 8.72 -31.55 2.29
CA ASP A 189 9.63 -32.68 2.32
C ASP A 189 9.14 -33.78 3.28
N ARG A 190 9.55 -35.03 3.01
CA ARG A 190 9.33 -36.21 3.88
C ARG A 190 10.06 -36.12 5.22
N LYS A 191 11.00 -35.19 5.37
CA LYS A 191 11.69 -34.88 6.63
C LYS A 191 10.95 -33.84 7.47
N ASP A 192 9.65 -33.66 7.24
CA ASP A 192 8.81 -32.68 7.92
C ASP A 192 9.33 -31.25 7.80
N ARG A 193 9.82 -30.87 6.61
CA ARG A 193 10.19 -29.48 6.28
C ARG A 193 9.23 -28.92 5.26
N ALA A 194 8.69 -27.73 5.50
CA ALA A 194 7.86 -27.03 4.54
C ALA A 194 8.47 -25.67 4.23
N LEU A 195 8.71 -25.41 2.94
CA LEU A 195 9.27 -24.17 2.44
C LEU A 195 8.20 -23.46 1.63
N LEU A 196 7.89 -22.22 1.99
CA LEU A 196 7.08 -21.32 1.16
C LEU A 196 8.03 -20.40 0.40
N ASN A 197 7.92 -20.39 -0.92
CA ASN A 197 8.69 -19.56 -1.83
C ASN A 197 7.77 -18.54 -2.51
N LEU A 198 8.16 -17.27 -2.47
CA LEU A 198 7.52 -16.19 -3.19
C LEU A 198 8.50 -15.72 -4.26
N SER A 199 8.07 -15.67 -5.52
CA SER A 199 8.89 -15.20 -6.64
C SER A 199 8.12 -14.25 -7.54
N PHE A 200 8.85 -13.38 -8.24
CA PHE A 200 8.28 -12.47 -9.21
C PHE A 200 9.08 -12.51 -10.51
N GLN A 201 8.41 -12.26 -11.62
CA GLN A 201 9.02 -12.07 -12.93
C GLN A 201 9.16 -10.57 -13.17
N SER A 202 10.37 -10.03 -13.02
CA SER A 202 10.68 -8.65 -13.44
C SER A 202 11.59 -8.66 -14.65
N SER A 203 11.37 -7.69 -15.54
CA SER A 203 12.25 -7.39 -16.65
C SER A 203 13.54 -6.68 -16.20
N SER A 204 13.56 -6.11 -15.00
CA SER A 204 14.68 -5.35 -14.47
C SER A 204 15.47 -6.13 -13.41
N GLN A 205 16.78 -6.28 -13.61
CA GLN A 205 17.61 -7.07 -12.70
C GLN A 205 17.98 -6.32 -11.40
N THR A 206 17.63 -5.05 -11.28
CA THR A 206 18.15 -4.17 -10.22
C THR A 206 17.23 -4.03 -9.00
N HIS A 207 16.04 -4.62 -9.04
CA HIS A 207 15.02 -4.46 -8.00
C HIS A 207 14.78 -5.76 -7.24
N GLY A 208 14.52 -5.60 -5.94
CA GLY A 208 13.91 -6.59 -5.07
C GLY A 208 12.68 -5.99 -4.40
N TYR A 209 12.01 -6.81 -3.61
CA TYR A 209 10.79 -6.43 -2.91
C TYR A 209 10.88 -6.89 -1.46
N LEU A 210 10.64 -5.99 -0.53
CA LEU A 210 10.33 -6.39 0.84
C LEU A 210 8.82 -6.59 0.94
N VAL A 211 8.40 -7.82 1.18
CA VAL A 211 6.99 -8.21 1.29
C VAL A 211 6.71 -8.58 2.74
N SER A 212 5.77 -7.88 3.37
CA SER A 212 5.34 -8.10 4.74
C SER A 212 3.91 -8.61 4.77
N PHE A 213 3.62 -9.72 5.44
CA PHE A 213 2.27 -10.32 5.45
C PHE A 213 2.04 -11.24 6.66
N GLU A 214 0.78 -11.49 6.97
CA GLU A 214 0.32 -12.59 7.82
C GLU A 214 -0.05 -13.78 6.93
N LEU A 215 0.50 -14.96 7.19
CA LEU A 215 0.23 -16.14 6.37
C LEU A 215 -0.82 -17.03 7.05
N LEU A 216 -1.89 -17.31 6.32
CA LEU A 216 -2.94 -18.23 6.71
C LEU A 216 -2.95 -19.43 5.77
N ILE A 217 -3.15 -20.64 6.31
CA ILE A 217 -3.29 -21.85 5.52
C ILE A 217 -4.67 -22.48 5.77
N ASN A 218 -5.35 -22.88 4.71
CA ASN A 218 -6.69 -23.47 4.71
C ASN A 218 -7.69 -22.70 5.59
N SER A 219 -7.68 -21.38 5.51
CA SER A 219 -8.63 -20.46 6.18
C SER A 219 -8.69 -20.51 7.72
N GLY A 220 -7.74 -21.15 8.39
CA GLY A 220 -7.74 -21.21 9.86
C GLY A 220 -6.39 -21.48 10.54
N LEU A 221 -5.34 -21.83 9.80
CA LEU A 221 -4.02 -22.09 10.34
C LEU A 221 -3.16 -20.83 10.20
N GLU A 222 -3.07 -20.05 11.26
CA GLU A 222 -2.21 -18.86 11.33
C GLU A 222 -0.74 -19.27 11.47
N VAL A 223 0.09 -18.90 10.50
CA VAL A 223 1.55 -18.97 10.58
C VAL A 223 2.05 -17.80 11.44
N GLY A 224 1.76 -17.85 12.73
CA GLY A 224 2.33 -16.96 13.75
C GLY A 224 2.36 -15.45 13.41
N ARG A 225 3.41 -14.77 13.88
CA ARG A 225 3.64 -13.33 13.71
C ARG A 225 3.83 -12.97 12.22
N ARG A 226 3.62 -11.69 11.89
CA ARG A 226 3.90 -11.09 10.58
C ARG A 226 5.27 -11.50 10.04
N VAL A 227 5.27 -12.03 8.83
CA VAL A 227 6.46 -12.41 8.07
C VAL A 227 6.97 -11.19 7.31
N ASN A 228 8.29 -10.97 7.32
CA ASN A 228 8.96 -10.01 6.44
C ASN A 228 9.91 -10.79 5.54
N LEU A 229 9.64 -10.75 4.24
CA LEU A 229 10.37 -11.53 3.24
C LEU A 229 11.00 -10.61 2.22
N LEU A 230 12.32 -10.65 2.13
CA LEU A 230 13.04 -10.02 1.02
C LEU A 230 13.01 -10.97 -0.18
N VAL A 231 12.31 -10.57 -1.22
CA VAL A 231 12.20 -11.30 -2.48
C VAL A 231 13.10 -10.65 -3.51
N HIS A 232 14.03 -11.42 -4.08
CA HIS A 232 14.86 -11.01 -5.20
C HIS A 232 14.56 -11.89 -6.43
N GLN A 233 15.32 -11.71 -7.52
CA GLN A 233 15.06 -12.44 -8.77
C GLN A 233 15.01 -13.96 -8.66
N SER A 234 15.72 -14.57 -7.71
CA SER A 234 15.65 -16.03 -7.51
C SER A 234 14.54 -16.46 -6.54
N GLY A 235 13.64 -15.53 -6.19
CA GLY A 235 12.63 -15.71 -5.15
C GLY A 235 13.13 -15.35 -3.76
N GLY A 236 12.21 -15.40 -2.80
CA GLY A 236 12.46 -15.34 -1.37
C GLY A 236 11.72 -16.51 -0.74
N HIS A 237 12.36 -17.19 0.20
CA HIS A 237 11.77 -18.36 0.86
C HIS A 237 11.70 -18.16 2.38
N ILE A 238 10.69 -18.77 2.98
CA ILE A 238 10.55 -18.92 4.42
C ILE A 238 10.36 -20.40 4.76
N GLU A 239 11.00 -20.83 5.83
CA GLU A 239 10.77 -22.14 6.41
C GLU A 239 9.60 -22.04 7.40
N LEU A 240 8.59 -22.89 7.20
CA LEU A 240 7.42 -22.90 8.06
C LEU A 240 7.75 -23.64 9.38
N PRO A 241 7.26 -23.16 10.53
CA PRO A 241 7.44 -23.82 11.81
C PRO A 241 6.93 -25.27 11.82
N GLU A 242 7.64 -26.20 12.48
CA GLU A 242 7.30 -27.63 12.53
C GLU A 242 5.86 -27.92 12.97
N ASN A 243 5.33 -27.15 13.94
CA ASN A 243 3.95 -27.30 14.41
C ASN A 243 2.91 -27.02 13.33
N LEU A 244 3.21 -26.13 12.38
CA LEU A 244 2.35 -25.88 11.22
C LEU A 244 2.50 -26.97 10.17
N ILE A 245 3.69 -27.55 10.02
CA ILE A 245 3.93 -28.64 9.08
C ILE A 245 3.07 -29.84 9.42
N THR A 246 3.02 -30.24 10.70
CA THR A 246 2.15 -31.35 11.13
C THR A 246 0.67 -31.04 10.84
N GLN A 247 0.24 -29.78 11.04
CA GLN A 247 -1.13 -29.35 10.76
C GLN A 247 -1.45 -29.29 9.26
N ILE A 248 -0.50 -28.87 8.43
CA ILE A 248 -0.60 -28.91 6.97
C ILE A 248 -0.72 -30.37 6.52
N ILE A 249 0.14 -31.25 7.02
CA ILE A 249 0.13 -32.69 6.67
C ILE A 249 -1.18 -33.35 7.13
N SER A 250 -1.69 -33.04 8.33
CA SER A 250 -2.97 -33.57 8.80
C SER A 250 -4.14 -33.04 7.98
N SER A 251 -4.15 -31.74 7.68
CA SER A 251 -5.13 -31.12 6.78
C SER A 251 -5.02 -31.68 5.34
N TRP A 252 -3.82 -32.12 4.94
CA TRP A 252 -3.56 -32.74 3.66
C TRP A 252 -4.14 -34.15 3.55
N ALA A 253 -4.12 -34.94 4.62
CA ALA A 253 -4.79 -36.24 4.66
C ALA A 253 -6.30 -36.10 4.37
N GLU A 254 -6.93 -35.01 4.83
CA GLU A 254 -8.34 -34.69 4.54
C GLU A 254 -8.53 -34.07 3.15
N SER A 255 -7.60 -33.22 2.71
CA SER A 255 -7.63 -32.48 1.43
C SER A 255 -7.13 -33.29 0.23
N PHE A 256 -6.69 -34.54 0.44
CA PHE A 256 -6.12 -35.42 -0.59
C PHE A 256 -7.05 -35.65 -1.79
N ARG A 257 -8.36 -35.53 -1.57
CA ARG A 257 -9.37 -35.61 -2.65
C ARG A 257 -9.33 -34.41 -3.60
N ARG A 258 -8.90 -33.23 -3.13
CA ARG A 258 -8.92 -31.98 -3.89
C ARG A 258 -7.59 -31.62 -4.53
N ARG A 259 -6.47 -32.23 -4.08
CA ARG A 259 -5.10 -31.94 -4.57
C ARG A 259 -4.76 -30.44 -4.61
N MET A 260 -5.30 -29.70 -3.64
CA MET A 260 -5.21 -28.25 -3.56
C MET A 260 -5.12 -27.81 -2.10
N ILE A 261 -4.30 -26.80 -1.84
CA ILE A 261 -4.16 -26.12 -0.54
C ILE A 261 -4.47 -24.65 -0.77
N PHE A 262 -5.21 -24.03 0.14
CA PHE A 262 -5.44 -22.59 0.08
C PHE A 262 -4.47 -21.89 1.01
N ILE A 263 -3.77 -20.88 0.50
CA ILE A 263 -3.03 -19.94 1.32
C ILE A 263 -3.69 -18.57 1.24
N CYS A 264 -3.65 -17.81 2.33
CA CYS A 264 -4.00 -16.40 2.32
C CYS A 264 -2.83 -15.58 2.86
N LEU A 265 -2.38 -14.63 2.05
CA LEU A 265 -1.42 -13.62 2.43
C LEU A 265 -2.23 -12.39 2.87
N LYS A 266 -2.33 -12.15 4.18
CA LYS A 266 -3.18 -11.13 4.80
C LYS A 266 -2.36 -9.90 5.20
N ASP A 267 -2.99 -8.71 5.12
CA ASP A 267 -2.37 -7.39 5.32
C ASP A 267 -1.03 -7.24 4.59
N ILE A 268 -1.02 -7.58 3.30
CA ILE A 268 0.19 -7.54 2.47
C ILE A 268 0.66 -6.10 2.33
N ARG A 269 1.91 -5.86 2.70
CA ARG A 269 2.63 -4.62 2.43
C ARG A 269 3.83 -4.95 1.57
N MET A 270 3.97 -4.25 0.46
CA MET A 270 5.08 -4.45 -0.44
C MET A 270 5.81 -3.13 -0.66
N TYR A 271 7.13 -3.22 -0.53
CA TYR A 271 8.04 -2.10 -0.74
C TYR A 271 9.04 -2.51 -1.81
N ARG A 272 9.08 -1.77 -2.92
CA ARG A 272 10.12 -1.93 -3.92
C ARG A 272 11.44 -1.41 -3.36
N VAL A 273 12.49 -2.21 -3.45
CA VAL A 273 13.84 -1.87 -2.96
C VAL A 273 14.85 -2.05 -4.07
N SER A 274 15.79 -1.11 -4.22
CA SER A 274 16.96 -1.31 -5.07
C SER A 274 17.95 -2.21 -4.32
N LEU A 275 18.33 -3.33 -4.93
CA LEU A 275 19.29 -4.25 -4.33
C LEU A 275 20.71 -3.77 -4.63
N LEU A 276 21.40 -3.33 -3.60
CA LEU A 276 22.75 -2.80 -3.69
C LEU A 276 23.71 -3.78 -3.02
N THR A 277 24.54 -4.45 -3.81
CA THR A 277 25.66 -5.25 -3.30
C THR A 277 26.86 -4.33 -3.12
N LEU A 278 27.27 -4.08 -1.87
CA LEU A 278 28.50 -3.34 -1.59
C LEU A 278 29.70 -4.12 -2.16
N PRO A 279 30.50 -3.55 -3.09
CA PRO A 279 31.71 -4.19 -3.57
C PRO A 279 32.77 -4.23 -2.44
N LYS A 280 33.80 -5.07 -2.59
CA LYS A 280 34.79 -5.30 -1.52
C LYS A 280 35.85 -4.18 -1.37
N GLU A 281 36.00 -3.26 -2.33
CA GLU A 281 37.10 -2.27 -2.36
C GLU A 281 36.67 -0.80 -2.63
N PRO A 282 36.82 0.14 -1.68
CA PRO A 282 36.40 1.55 -1.82
C PRO A 282 37.34 2.39 -2.70
N PRO A 283 36.90 3.57 -3.23
CA PRO A 283 35.58 4.19 -3.11
C PRO A 283 34.58 3.73 -4.18
N PHE A 284 33.31 3.59 -3.78
CA PHE A 284 32.26 3.00 -4.62
C PHE A 284 31.38 4.08 -5.25
N MET A 285 31.04 3.91 -6.53
CA MET A 285 30.01 4.67 -7.22
C MET A 285 29.00 3.69 -7.82
N GLN A 286 27.72 3.88 -7.54
CA GLN A 286 26.66 3.07 -8.11
C GLN A 286 25.48 3.94 -8.51
N ASN A 287 24.79 3.56 -9.59
CA ASN A 287 23.58 4.24 -10.02
C ASN A 287 22.37 3.59 -9.33
N ALA A 288 21.47 4.42 -8.82
CA ALA A 288 20.17 4.05 -8.29
C ALA A 288 19.11 4.92 -8.96
N GLU A 289 17.83 4.55 -8.86
CA GLU A 289 16.71 5.35 -9.33
C GLU A 289 15.79 5.66 -8.15
N ASP A 290 15.25 6.88 -8.09
CA ASP A 290 14.19 7.17 -7.12
C ASP A 290 12.84 6.57 -7.55
N ALA A 291 11.82 6.71 -6.70
CA ALA A 291 10.47 6.22 -7.00
C ALA A 291 9.87 6.83 -8.27
N GLY A 292 10.38 7.98 -8.73
CA GLY A 292 10.00 8.63 -9.98
C GLY A 292 10.85 8.21 -11.18
N GLY A 293 11.74 7.22 -11.03
CA GLY A 293 12.65 6.76 -12.08
C GLY A 293 13.81 7.71 -12.39
N SER A 294 14.06 8.72 -11.55
CA SER A 294 15.18 9.65 -11.79
C SER A 294 16.49 9.03 -11.31
N PRO A 295 17.58 9.10 -12.09
CA PRO A 295 18.84 8.45 -11.74
C PRO A 295 19.68 9.25 -10.73
N TRP A 296 20.25 8.54 -9.77
CA TRP A 296 21.09 9.02 -8.69
C TRP A 296 22.41 8.26 -8.66
N ILE A 297 23.52 8.98 -8.52
CA ILE A 297 24.82 8.40 -8.17
C ILE A 297 24.91 8.31 -6.65
N VAL A 298 25.03 7.08 -6.16
CA VAL A 298 25.24 6.78 -4.75
C VAL A 298 26.72 6.47 -4.53
N LYS A 299 27.34 7.30 -3.70
CA LYS A 299 28.70 7.09 -3.20
C LYS A 299 28.65 6.53 -1.80
N TYR A 300 29.39 5.45 -1.58
CA TYR A 300 29.51 4.82 -0.28
C TYR A 300 30.94 4.94 0.22
N SER A 301 31.09 5.16 1.53
CA SER A 301 32.35 4.96 2.22
C SER A 301 32.06 4.40 3.60
N ILE A 302 32.82 3.39 4.01
CA ILE A 302 32.79 2.86 5.37
C ILE A 302 33.95 3.49 6.12
N SER A 303 33.67 4.15 7.22
CA SER A 303 34.71 4.67 8.12
C SER A 303 34.23 4.49 9.55
N SER A 304 35.09 3.93 10.41
CA SER A 304 34.80 3.80 11.86
C SER A 304 33.46 3.10 12.14
N ASP A 305 33.20 1.96 11.49
CA ASP A 305 31.96 1.18 11.62
C ASP A 305 30.67 1.89 11.16
N CYS A 306 30.79 3.09 10.56
CA CYS A 306 29.68 3.83 9.99
C CYS A 306 29.65 3.69 8.47
N LEU A 307 28.47 3.41 7.91
CA LEU A 307 28.20 3.51 6.47
C LEU A 307 27.82 4.95 6.13
N TYR A 308 28.70 5.65 5.42
CA TYR A 308 28.39 6.96 4.87
C TYR A 308 27.85 6.80 3.45
N ILE A 309 26.66 7.35 3.22
CA ILE A 309 26.00 7.36 1.92
C ILE A 309 25.90 8.81 1.45
N ARG A 310 26.47 9.09 0.28
CA ARG A 310 26.33 10.38 -0.40
C ARG A 310 25.54 10.18 -1.67
N LEU A 311 24.44 10.91 -1.80
CA LEU A 311 23.63 10.95 -3.00
C LEU A 311 24.03 12.15 -3.85
N MET A 312 24.22 11.92 -5.14
CA MET A 312 24.47 12.97 -6.12
C MET A 312 23.56 12.71 -7.31
N PRO A 313 22.76 13.68 -7.78
CA PRO A 313 22.01 13.50 -9.02
C PRO A 313 22.99 13.24 -10.18
N GLN A 314 22.64 12.37 -11.13
CA GLN A 314 23.50 12.11 -12.29
C GLN A 314 23.51 13.36 -13.20
N GLU A 315 24.68 14.01 -13.33
CA GLU A 315 24.84 15.39 -13.82
C GLU A 315 24.28 15.72 -15.21
N MET A 316 23.87 14.75 -16.03
CA MET A 316 23.33 15.04 -17.37
C MET A 316 21.93 15.68 -17.38
N GLU A 317 21.23 15.76 -16.25
CA GLU A 317 19.97 16.52 -16.10
C GLU A 317 20.02 17.62 -15.03
N ALA A 318 21.22 18.00 -14.55
CA ALA A 318 21.37 19.02 -13.52
C ALA A 318 20.83 20.42 -13.94
N SER A 319 20.70 20.68 -15.25
CA SER A 319 20.11 21.90 -15.79
C SER A 319 18.59 21.85 -16.00
N ALA A 320 17.97 20.66 -15.93
CA ALA A 320 16.52 20.47 -16.05
C ALA A 320 15.82 20.32 -14.69
N LEU A 321 16.58 20.01 -13.63
CA LEU A 321 16.06 19.85 -12.29
C LEU A 321 15.75 21.23 -11.67
N GLN A 322 14.47 21.52 -11.41
CA GLN A 322 14.09 22.72 -10.68
C GLN A 322 14.72 22.70 -9.28
N PRO A 323 15.50 23.74 -8.91
CA PRO A 323 16.24 23.81 -7.65
C PRO A 323 15.38 23.71 -6.39
N ASP A 324 14.07 23.93 -6.52
CA ASP A 324 13.11 24.02 -5.42
C ASP A 324 12.15 22.81 -5.33
N SER A 325 12.39 21.74 -6.09
CA SER A 325 11.58 20.51 -5.96
C SER A 325 12.00 19.72 -4.73
N LEU A 326 11.10 19.62 -3.72
CA LEU A 326 11.26 18.67 -2.61
C LEU A 326 11.27 17.25 -3.20
N ARG A 327 12.41 16.57 -3.11
CA ARG A 327 12.57 15.19 -3.58
C ARG A 327 12.80 14.32 -2.36
N VAL A 328 11.88 13.38 -2.13
CA VAL A 328 12.02 12.38 -1.08
C VAL A 328 12.70 11.18 -1.71
N VAL A 329 13.96 10.96 -1.34
CA VAL A 329 14.64 9.72 -1.70
C VAL A 329 14.65 8.85 -0.46
N GLY A 330 13.80 7.83 -0.47
CA GLY A 330 13.68 6.85 0.61
C GLY A 330 14.60 5.66 0.34
N TRP A 331 15.46 5.34 1.30
CA TRP A 331 16.36 4.20 1.24
C TRP A 331 16.09 3.36 2.47
N ASN A 332 15.94 2.06 2.24
CA ASN A 332 15.89 1.08 3.30
C ASN A 332 17.14 0.22 3.19
N TRP A 333 17.82 0.03 4.30
CA TRP A 333 19.01 -0.79 4.36
C TRP A 333 18.87 -1.78 5.52
N CYS A 334 19.41 -2.99 5.32
CA CYS A 334 19.53 -4.00 6.35
C CYS A 334 20.87 -4.70 6.20
N PHE A 335 21.52 -5.04 7.32
CA PHE A 335 22.72 -5.86 7.28
C PHE A 335 22.34 -7.33 7.12
N ARG A 336 23.07 -8.04 6.26
CA ARG A 336 22.80 -9.44 5.89
C ARG A 336 22.87 -10.42 7.07
N ASP A 337 23.62 -10.06 8.12
CA ASP A 337 23.97 -10.96 9.23
C ASP A 337 23.25 -10.65 10.55
N GLU A 338 22.32 -9.68 10.58
CA GLU A 338 21.41 -9.50 11.73
C GLU A 338 20.10 -10.26 11.48
N PRO A 339 19.79 -11.30 12.28
CA PRO A 339 18.49 -11.96 12.18
C PRO A 339 17.38 -10.96 12.53
N LEU A 340 16.44 -10.78 11.61
CA LEU A 340 15.20 -9.99 11.74
C LEU A 340 14.24 -10.50 12.85
N GLU A 341 14.69 -11.40 13.72
CA GLU A 341 13.90 -12.06 14.77
C GLU A 341 13.30 -11.08 15.80
N ASN A 342 13.84 -9.85 15.90
CA ASN A 342 13.37 -8.85 16.86
C ASN A 342 12.61 -7.66 16.26
N GLY A 343 12.09 -7.76 15.03
CA GLY A 343 11.35 -6.64 14.46
C GLY A 343 12.20 -5.38 14.37
N GLY A 344 13.44 -5.54 13.88
CA GLY A 344 14.37 -4.44 13.67
C GLY A 344 13.65 -3.28 13.00
N VAL A 345 13.63 -2.14 13.68
CA VAL A 345 13.00 -0.92 13.17
C VAL A 345 13.66 -0.62 11.83
N MET A 346 12.88 -0.68 10.76
CA MET A 346 13.31 -0.27 9.44
C MET A 346 13.80 1.18 9.55
N GLN A 347 15.11 1.39 9.52
CA GLN A 347 15.67 2.74 9.63
C GLN A 347 15.50 3.43 8.29
N GLN A 348 14.41 4.19 8.18
CA GLN A 348 14.14 5.05 7.05
C GLN A 348 14.95 6.32 7.21
N ILE A 349 15.88 6.56 6.29
CA ILE A 349 16.56 7.84 6.19
C ILE A 349 15.83 8.66 5.14
N TYR A 350 15.14 9.71 5.58
CA TYR A 350 14.60 10.74 4.71
C TYR A 350 15.69 11.79 4.49
N LEU A 351 16.28 11.81 3.29
CA LEU A 351 17.23 12.85 2.94
C LEU A 351 16.49 14.04 2.33
N CYS A 352 16.44 15.14 3.09
CA CYS A 352 15.97 16.43 2.58
C CYS A 352 17.18 17.22 2.07
N GLN A 353 17.19 17.57 0.78
CA GLN A 353 18.17 18.50 0.26
C GLN A 353 17.84 19.91 0.77
N GLN A 354 18.51 20.34 1.84
CA GLN A 354 18.39 21.72 2.32
C GLN A 354 19.38 22.61 1.57
N LYS A 355 18.90 23.79 1.14
CA LYS A 355 19.72 24.82 0.50
C LYS A 355 20.88 25.17 1.44
N SER A 356 22.13 25.12 0.96
CA SER A 356 23.24 25.81 1.64
C SER A 356 22.91 27.30 1.62
N THR A 357 22.43 27.84 2.73
CA THR A 357 22.49 29.28 2.96
C THR A 357 23.96 29.66 2.98
N SER A 358 24.34 30.48 2.01
CA SER A 358 25.67 30.99 1.70
C SER A 358 26.61 31.21 2.90
N GLN A 359 27.86 30.75 2.69
CA GLN A 359 29.11 31.46 3.00
C GLN A 359 29.14 32.31 4.29
N HIS A 360 29.54 31.70 5.41
CA HIS A 360 30.51 32.28 6.35
C HIS A 360 30.85 31.26 7.45
N CYS A 361 31.93 30.51 7.28
CA CYS A 361 32.93 30.18 8.31
C CYS A 361 33.94 29.18 7.74
N TYR A 362 35.04 29.69 7.21
CA TYR A 362 36.33 29.01 7.38
C TYR A 362 36.91 29.50 8.70
N GLN A 363 37.14 28.59 9.64
CA GLN A 363 38.42 28.51 10.37
C GLN A 363 38.49 27.23 11.21
N THR A 364 39.36 26.34 10.73
CA THR A 364 40.37 25.58 11.48
C THR A 364 40.28 25.54 13.01
N GLY A 365 40.24 24.33 13.54
CA GLY A 365 40.55 24.02 14.94
C GLY A 365 40.85 22.54 15.14
N LEU A 366 42.04 22.11 14.74
CA LEU A 366 42.66 20.85 15.15
C LEU A 366 42.87 20.91 16.67
N ILE A 367 42.21 20.05 17.46
CA ILE A 367 42.73 19.65 18.77
C ILE A 367 42.51 18.14 18.93
N SER A 368 43.61 17.41 18.87
CA SER A 368 43.74 16.07 19.43
C SER A 368 43.88 16.18 20.95
N SER A 369 43.22 15.32 21.72
CA SER A 369 43.86 14.44 22.73
C SER A 369 42.83 13.85 23.73
N THR A 370 42.86 12.52 23.81
CA THR A 370 42.73 11.65 25.00
C THR A 370 42.00 12.15 26.26
N GLY A 371 41.01 11.37 26.69
CA GLY A 371 40.47 11.41 28.05
C GLY A 371 39.51 10.25 28.34
N VAL A 372 40.05 9.17 28.90
CA VAL A 372 39.38 7.95 29.35
C VAL A 372 38.76 8.15 30.75
N LEU A 373 37.69 7.38 31.05
CA LEU A 373 37.08 7.08 32.36
C LEU A 373 36.26 8.21 33.06
N ASN A 374 34.93 8.04 33.22
CA ASN A 374 34.40 7.22 34.31
C ASN A 374 32.87 7.05 34.32
N LYS A 375 32.52 5.85 34.77
CA LYS A 375 31.24 5.28 35.17
C LYS A 375 30.78 5.90 36.49
N ILE A 376 29.50 6.25 36.66
CA ILE A 376 28.86 6.34 37.98
C ILE A 376 27.49 5.68 37.90
N ASP A 377 27.31 4.72 38.80
CA ASP A 377 26.19 3.83 38.98
C ASP A 377 24.93 4.50 39.56
N SER A 378 23.82 3.76 39.43
CA SER A 378 22.49 3.92 40.05
C SER A 378 22.51 4.24 41.56
N PRO A 379 21.33 4.57 42.13
CA PRO A 379 20.78 3.62 43.10
C PRO A 379 19.27 3.39 43.01
N ASN A 380 18.89 2.12 43.21
CA ASN A 380 17.60 1.68 43.77
C ASN A 380 17.58 1.99 45.27
N ASP A 381 16.43 2.38 45.85
CA ASP A 381 15.59 1.43 46.61
C ASP A 381 14.26 2.02 47.13
N ARG A 382 13.31 1.10 47.30
CA ARG A 382 11.85 1.18 47.56
C ARG A 382 11.48 1.64 49.00
N PRO A 383 10.26 1.33 49.54
CA PRO A 383 8.91 1.82 49.22
C PRO A 383 8.18 2.39 50.47
N GLN A 384 7.10 3.17 50.30
CA GLN A 384 6.12 3.35 51.39
C GLN A 384 4.66 3.33 50.90
N ARG A 385 3.83 2.89 51.83
CA ARG A 385 2.48 2.33 51.78
C ARG A 385 1.51 3.34 52.41
N ASN A 386 0.27 3.42 51.92
CA ASN A 386 -1.02 3.73 52.62
C ASN A 386 -2.03 4.30 51.60
N MET A 387 -3.15 3.63 51.29
CA MET A 387 -4.42 3.47 52.02
C MET A 387 -5.47 4.56 51.67
N ARG A 388 -6.54 4.08 51.01
CA ARG A 388 -7.97 4.47 51.04
C ARG A 388 -8.43 5.91 50.72
N GLU A 389 -9.33 6.01 49.74
CA GLU A 389 -10.78 6.33 49.83
C GLU A 389 -11.37 6.19 48.40
N GLU A 390 -12.24 5.21 48.12
CA GLU A 390 -13.71 5.31 48.07
C GLU A 390 -14.28 6.62 47.49
N GLU A 391 -14.81 6.56 46.25
CA GLU A 391 -16.11 7.16 45.92
C GLU A 391 -16.74 6.53 44.67
N LYS A 392 -18.07 6.39 44.73
CA LYS A 392 -18.99 5.71 43.80
C LYS A 392 -19.52 6.69 42.73
N SER A 393 -19.86 6.16 41.56
CA SER A 393 -21.14 6.40 40.85
C SER A 393 -21.12 5.69 39.49
N GLU A 394 -21.88 4.60 39.32
CA GLU A 394 -23.18 4.60 38.61
C GLU A 394 -23.09 5.03 37.14
N CYS A 395 -23.17 4.06 36.22
CA CYS A 395 -23.88 4.26 34.96
C CYS A 395 -24.48 2.94 34.48
N THR A 396 -25.75 3.05 34.13
CA THR A 396 -26.77 2.02 33.96
C THR A 396 -26.71 1.26 32.64
N ASP A 397 -27.11 -0.01 32.75
CA ASP A 397 -27.53 -0.90 31.66
C ASP A 397 -28.60 -0.31 30.74
N SER A 398 -28.51 -0.61 29.44
CA SER A 398 -29.68 -0.68 28.57
C SER A 398 -29.54 -1.78 27.52
N ALA A 399 -30.09 -2.93 27.89
CA ALA A 399 -30.95 -3.83 27.13
C ALA A 399 -30.74 -4.00 25.60
N PHE A 400 -30.34 -5.22 25.24
CA PHE A 400 -30.68 -5.90 23.99
C PHE A 400 -32.19 -6.24 23.91
N PRO A 401 -32.74 -6.34 22.69
CA PRO A 401 -33.79 -7.31 22.43
C PRO A 401 -33.31 -8.38 21.42
N SER A 402 -33.25 -9.59 21.93
CA SER A 402 -33.34 -10.85 21.19
C SER A 402 -34.72 -11.00 20.54
N GLY A 403 -34.77 -11.43 19.28
CA GLY A 403 -36.01 -11.74 18.58
C GLY A 403 -35.79 -12.71 17.42
N SER A 404 -35.83 -14.01 17.74
CA SER A 404 -35.93 -15.13 16.81
C SER A 404 -37.27 -15.09 16.06
N ASN A 405 -37.28 -15.39 14.76
CA ASN A 405 -38.38 -16.13 14.12
C ASN A 405 -37.93 -16.80 12.81
N LEU A 406 -37.75 -18.11 12.88
CA LEU A 406 -37.82 -19.02 11.75
C LEU A 406 -39.25 -19.03 11.20
N LYS A 407 -39.39 -18.81 9.88
CA LYS A 407 -40.48 -19.39 9.09
C LYS A 407 -39.94 -19.84 7.74
N SER A 408 -39.83 -21.15 7.62
CA SER A 408 -39.77 -21.89 6.37
C SER A 408 -41.07 -21.70 5.57
N VAL A 409 -40.97 -21.33 4.30
CA VAL A 409 -41.96 -21.70 3.28
C VAL A 409 -41.22 -22.10 2.01
N SER A 410 -41.61 -23.26 1.53
CA SER A 410 -41.16 -24.01 0.38
C SER A 410 -41.71 -23.48 -0.96
N SER A 411 -40.93 -23.71 -2.01
CA SER A 411 -41.33 -24.14 -3.36
C SER A 411 -42.47 -23.41 -4.09
N SER A 412 -42.15 -22.85 -5.27
CA SER A 412 -42.84 -23.24 -6.52
C SER A 412 -42.09 -22.73 -7.75
N GLU A 413 -41.80 -23.66 -8.64
CA GLU A 413 -41.37 -23.45 -10.03
C GLU A 413 -42.47 -22.78 -10.88
N SER A 414 -42.07 -21.95 -11.84
CA SER A 414 -42.62 -21.87 -13.22
C SER A 414 -41.83 -20.78 -13.98
N LYS A 415 -40.90 -21.13 -14.88
CA LYS A 415 -41.05 -21.41 -16.33
C LYS A 415 -41.70 -20.27 -17.16
N LEU A 416 -40.95 -19.93 -18.23
CA LEU A 416 -41.35 -19.31 -19.51
C LEU A 416 -41.61 -17.79 -19.46
N GLY A 417 -41.16 -16.96 -20.39
CA GLY A 417 -40.61 -17.25 -21.71
C GLY A 417 -40.01 -16.00 -22.40
N LEU A 418 -39.37 -16.30 -23.52
CA LEU A 418 -38.58 -15.48 -24.42
C LEU A 418 -39.40 -14.50 -25.30
N CYS A 419 -38.64 -13.53 -25.84
CA CYS A 419 -38.84 -12.75 -27.07
C CYS A 419 -39.89 -11.63 -27.07
N PHE A 420 -39.42 -10.38 -27.15
CA PHE A 420 -39.08 -9.75 -28.43
C PHE A 420 -37.79 -8.92 -28.30
#